data_AF-A0A414B848-F1
#
_entry.id   AF-A0A414B848-F1
#
_cell.length_a   1.000
_cell.length_b   1.000
_cell.length_c   1.000
_cell.angle_alpha   90.00
_cell.angle_beta   90.00
_cell.angle_gamma   90.00
#
_symmetry.space_group_name_H-M   'P 1'
#
loop_
_entity.id
_entity.type
_entity.pdbx_description
1 polymer ?
#
loop_
_entity_poly.entity_id
_entity_poly.type
_entity_poly.pdbx_seq_one_letter_code
_entity_poly.pdbx_strand_id
1 'polypeptide(L)' 'MNHELKILHKKFTEGEISRQEFRTYIEVELDKLEDELMEDAITPDEHIVRYNELIAKEAEMYAEAFQPHEHI' A
#
# COMPACT_ATOMS: atom_id res chain seq x y z
N MET A 1 5.37 -11.71 -1.98
CA MET A 1 5.00 -10.29 -2.17
C MET A 1 4.41 -9.63 -0.92
N ASN A 2 3.54 -10.29 -0.15
CA ASN A 2 2.87 -9.64 1.00
C ASN A 2 3.76 -9.36 2.24
N HIS A 3 5.03 -9.80 2.27
CA HIS A 3 5.90 -9.60 3.44
C HIS A 3 6.52 -8.19 3.48
N GLU A 4 6.94 -7.66 2.34
CA GLU A 4 7.58 -6.33 2.25
C GLU A 4 6.58 -5.22 2.53
N LEU A 5 5.37 -5.31 1.96
CA LEU A 5 4.27 -4.37 2.25
C LEU A 5 3.83 -4.40 3.72
N LYS A 6 3.92 -5.55 4.41
CA LYS A 6 3.64 -5.63 5.85
C LYS A 6 4.72 -4.94 6.68
N ILE A 7 5.99 -5.10 6.29
CA ILE A 7 7.10 -4.41 6.95
C ILE A 7 6.95 -2.90 6.74
N LEU A 8 6.65 -2.46 5.52
CA LEU A 8 6.43 -1.05 5.20
C LEU A 8 5.29 -0.46 6.02
N HIS A 9 4.15 -1.15 6.10
CA HIS A 9 3.01 -0.70 6.90
C HIS A 9 3.36 -0.58 8.37
N LYS A 10 4.09 -1.56 8.90
CA LYS A 10 4.60 -1.51 10.27
C LYS A 10 5.51 -0.29 10.50
N LYS A 11 6.45 -0.02 9.59
CA LYS A 11 7.33 1.15 9.66
C LYS A 11 6.56 2.47 9.62
N PHE A 12 5.50 2.54 8.83
CA PHE A 12 4.62 3.71 8.79
C PHE A 12 3.86 3.90 10.11
N THR A 13 3.22 2.85 10.63
CA THR A 13 2.52 2.90 11.93
C THR A 13 3.46 3.21 13.10
N GLU A 14 4.72 2.73 13.04
CA GLU A 14 5.76 3.04 14.03
C GLU A 14 6.36 4.46 13.87
N GLY A 15 5.97 5.19 12.82
CA GLY A 15 6.45 6.54 12.53
C GLY A 15 7.89 6.60 12.00
N GLU A 16 8.46 5.46 11.57
CA GLU A 16 9.80 5.39 10.99
C GLU A 16 9.87 5.99 9.59
N ILE A 17 8.74 5.96 8.86
CA ILE A 17 8.60 6.57 7.54
C ILE A 17 7.39 7.49 7.52
N SER A 18 7.52 8.60 6.81
CA SER A 18 6.43 9.55 6.60
C SER A 18 5.35 8.98 5.69
N ARG A 19 4.15 9.57 5.76
CA ARG A 19 3.06 9.28 4.82
C ARG A 19 3.48 9.49 3.37
N GLN A 20 4.32 10.49 3.11
CA GLN A 20 4.82 10.76 1.76
C GLN A 20 5.73 9.64 1.27
N GLU A 21 6.65 9.16 2.11
CA GLU A 21 7.55 8.05 1.76
C GLU A 21 6.77 6.74 1.53
N PHE A 22 5.77 6.46 2.37
CA PHE A 22 4.90 5.31 2.17
C PHE A 22 4.13 5.41 0.84
N ARG A 23 3.53 6.57 0.56
CA ARG A 23 2.80 6.80 -0.69
C ARG A 23 3.69 6.61 -1.91
N THR A 24 4.90 7.19 -1.90
CA THR A 24 5.86 7.02 -2.99
C THR A 24 6.24 5.55 -3.19
N TYR A 25 6.34 4.76 -2.13
CA TYR A 25 6.57 3.31 -2.27
C TYR A 25 5.38 2.61 -2.93
N ILE A 26 4.15 2.92 -2.51
CA ILE A 26 2.95 2.34 -3.15
C ILE A 26 2.87 2.71 -4.62
N GLU A 27 3.15 3.96 -4.99
CA GLU A 27 3.22 4.41 -6.39
C GLU A 27 4.24 3.59 -7.19
N VAL A 28 5.44 3.35 -6.65
CA VAL A 28 6.46 2.51 -7.32
C VAL A 28 6.02 1.05 -7.48
N GLU A 29 5.34 0.48 -6.49
CA GLU A 29 4.83 -0.89 -6.60
C GLU A 29 3.67 -1.01 -7.59
N LEU A 30 2.84 0.03 -7.73
CA LEU A 30 1.81 0.12 -8.76
C LEU A 30 2.42 0.18 -10.15
N ASP A 31 3.43 1.02 -10.37
CA ASP A 31 4.15 1.11 -11.65
C ASP A 31 4.75 -0.25 -12.05
N LYS A 32 5.41 -0.94 -11.10
CA LYS A 32 5.92 -2.30 -11.34
C LYS A 32 4.83 -3.31 -11.66
N LEU A 33 3.67 -3.19 -11.01
CA LEU A 33 2.55 -4.09 -11.24
C LEU A 33 1.97 -3.90 -12.64
N GLU A 34 1.93 -2.66 -13.14
CA GLU A 34 1.57 -2.36 -14.54
C GLU A 34 2.60 -2.93 -15.52
N ASP A 35 3.89 -2.77 -15.24
CA ASP A 35 4.97 -3.37 -16.05
C ASP A 35 4.85 -4.90 -16.09
N GLU A 36 4.63 -5.56 -14.94
CA GLU A 36 4.42 -7.02 -14.86
C GLU A 36 3.22 -7.48 -15.71
N LEU A 37 2.15 -6.69 -15.78
CA LEU A 37 1.00 -6.98 -16.62
C LEU A 37 1.33 -6.80 -18.11
N MET A 38 2.08 -5.75 -18.47
CA MET A 38 2.50 -5.49 -19.85
C MET A 38 3.50 -6.53 -20.38
N GLU A 39 4.33 -7.07 -19.51
CA GLU A 39 5.30 -8.13 -19.84
C GLU A 39 4.68 -9.54 -19.86
N ASP A 40 3.36 -9.66 -19.71
CA ASP A 40 2.63 -10.94 -19.53
C ASP A 40 3.16 -11.79 -18.36
N ALA A 41 3.84 -11.16 -17.38
CA ALA A 41 4.41 -11.84 -16.21
C ALA A 41 3.32 -12.20 -15.18
N ILE A 42 2.22 -11.45 -15.17
CA ILE A 42 1.00 -11.73 -14.39
C ILE A 42 -0.23 -11.67 -15.30
N THR A 43 -1.28 -12.40 -14.90
CA THR A 43 -2.57 -12.30 -15.57
C THR A 43 -3.33 -11.03 -15.16
N PRO A 44 -4.30 -10.57 -15.98
CA PRO A 44 -5.18 -9.46 -15.58
C PRO A 44 -5.92 -9.70 -14.26
N ASP A 45 -6.33 -10.95 -13.98
CA ASP A 45 -7.00 -11.29 -12.73
C ASP A 45 -6.04 -11.16 -11.52
N GLU A 46 -4.80 -11.60 -11.66
CA GLU A 46 -3.76 -11.42 -10.64
C GLU A 46 -3.40 -9.95 -10.43
N HIS A 47 -3.32 -9.17 -11.51
CA HIS A 47 -3.14 -7.73 -11.45
C HIS A 47 -4.25 -7.08 -10.61
N ILE A 48 -5.53 -7.38 -10.88
CA ILE A 48 -6.66 -6.83 -10.12
C ILE A 48 -6.55 -7.14 -8.63
N VAL A 49 -6.21 -8.39 -8.28
CA VAL A 49 -6.07 -8.79 -6.86
C VAL A 49 -4.95 -8.00 -6.19
N ARG A 50 -3.75 -7.96 -6.79
CA ARG A 50 -2.59 -7.25 -6.23
C ARG A 50 -2.79 -5.74 -6.16
N TYR A 51 -3.41 -5.16 -7.17
CA TYR A 51 -3.77 -3.74 -7.21
C TYR A 51 -4.71 -3.40 -6.03
N ASN A 52 -5.75 -4.19 -5.83
CA ASN A 52 -6.68 -3.99 -4.72
C ASN A 52 -5.99 -4.13 -3.35
N GLU A 53 -5.02 -5.03 -3.19
CA GLU A 53 -4.21 -5.13 -1.97
C GLU A 53 -3.38 -3.87 -1.70
N LEU A 54 -2.77 -3.28 -2.74
CA LEU A 54 -2.00 -2.04 -2.63
C LEU A 54 -2.90 -0.85 -2.27
N ILE A 55 -4.05 -0.71 -2.94
CA ILE A 55 -5.02 0.36 -2.67
C ILE A 55 -5.64 0.23 -1.27
N ALA A 56 -5.95 -0.98 -0.82
CA ALA A 56 -6.46 -1.20 0.53
C ALA A 56 -5.47 -0.72 1.59
N LYS A 57 -4.17 -1.00 1.40
CA LYS A 57 -3.10 -0.53 2.29
C LYS A 57 -2.89 0.98 2.24
N GLU A 58 -3.00 1.58 1.06
CA GLU A 58 -2.97 3.03 0.94
C GLU A 58 -4.15 3.65 1.71
N ALA A 59 -5.35 3.10 1.56
CA ALA A 59 -6.54 3.55 2.27
C ALA A 59 -6.42 3.38 3.81
N GLU A 60 -5.80 2.30 4.30
CA GLU A 60 -5.52 2.10 5.73
C GLU A 60 -4.73 3.27 6.34
N MET A 61 -3.75 3.85 5.61
CA MET A 61 -3.02 5.04 6.08
C MET A 61 -3.92 6.26 6.34
N TYR A 62 -4.99 6.39 5.55
CA TYR A 62 -5.96 7.48 5.66
C TYR A 62 -7.06 7.16 6.67
N ALA A 63 -7.36 5.88 6.87
CA ALA A 63 -8.31 5.41 7.88
C ALA A 63 -7.78 5.55 9.31
N GLU A 64 -6.45 5.49 9.51
CA GLU A 64 -5.79 5.69 10.82
C GLU A 64 -5.85 7.15 11.34
N ALA A 65 -6.67 8.01 10.72
CA ALA A 65 -7.07 9.31 11.26
C ALA A 65 -8.35 9.27 12.11
N PHE A 66 -8.95 8.11 12.37
CA PHE A 66 -9.99 8.00 13.42
C PHE A 66 -9.34 7.73 14.77
N GLN A 67 -8.66 8.74 15.32
CA GLN A 67 -8.60 8.84 16.78
C GLN A 67 -10.03 9.20 17.21
N PRO A 68 -10.75 8.37 18.01
CA PRO A 68 -11.91 8.90 18.70
C PRO A 68 -11.38 10.09 19.50
N HIS A 69 -11.74 11.31 19.13
CA HIS A 69 -11.55 12.43 20.04
C HIS A 69 -12.26 12.01 21.32
N GLU A 70 -11.50 11.81 22.41
CA GLU A 70 -12.09 11.71 23.74
C GLU A 70 -12.83 13.02 23.96
N HIS A 71 -14.12 13.01 23.67
CA HIS A 71 -15.04 14.03 24.16
C HIS A 71 -15.22 13.75 25.64
N ILE A 72 -14.35 14.37 26.44
CA ILE A 72 -14.56 14.64 27.87
C ILE A 72 -15.90 15.35 28.10
#